data_AF-A0A8S1BLT0-F1
#
_entry.id   AF-A0A8S1BLT0-F1
#
_cell.length_a   1.000
_cell.length_b   1.000
_cell.length_c   1.000
_cell.angle_alpha   90.00
_cell.angle_beta   90.00
_cell.angle_gamma   90.00
#
_symmetry.space_group_name_H-M   'P 1'
#
loop_
_entity.id
_entity.type
_entity.pdbx_description
1 polymer ?
#
loop_
_entity_poly.entity_id
_entity_poly.type
_entity_poly.pdbx_seq_one_letter_code
_entity_poly.pdbx_strand_id
1 'polypeptide(L)'
;MRRSIEVWLKTGRCHSEILAEQKMSEGELRKPGATIILWLKCEQTVHDERLNARVDSMLEEGLIQELLDFHARHNMHRIQDGKPPDYTKGIFQTLGFKEFHEYLMLSEEERNSEVGKKLLEISIENMKMATRRYARRQNKMIRGRFLQHPTRQIPPIYELDTTDVSRWDELVKSKAIEIIESFLNESPCPIEPLKSEISEEKRNIDGNSYNYCDVCNRVLLGDDIYAIHLKSFRHMRVLKKKKRLEKKSKNAEESLKCD
;
A
#
# COMPACT_ATOMS: atom_id res chain seq x y z
N MET A 1 -11.02 -7.00 11.05
CA MET A 1 -11.97 -7.54 12.06
C MET A 1 -13.19 -8.20 11.44
N ARG A 2 -14.02 -7.51 10.62
CA ARG A 2 -15.25 -8.09 10.04
C ARG A 2 -15.06 -9.45 9.37
N ARG A 3 -14.00 -9.62 8.57
CA ARG A 3 -13.72 -10.90 7.90
C ARG A 3 -13.41 -12.05 8.86
N SER A 4 -12.65 -11.81 9.93
CA SER A 4 -12.33 -12.87 10.90
C SER A 4 -13.55 -13.33 11.68
N ILE A 5 -14.45 -12.40 12.03
CA ILE A 5 -15.74 -12.72 12.66
C ILE A 5 -16.62 -13.51 11.70
N GLU A 6 -16.68 -13.09 10.43
CA GLU A 6 -17.44 -13.80 9.40
C GLU A 6 -16.95 -15.24 9.20
N VAL A 7 -15.63 -15.46 9.19
CA VAL A 7 -15.04 -16.80 9.11
C VAL A 7 -15.50 -17.63 10.30
N TRP A 8 -15.36 -17.11 11.53
CA TRP A 8 -15.81 -17.82 12.73
C TRP A 8 -17.31 -18.15 12.70
N LEU A 9 -18.17 -17.20 12.30
CA LEU A 9 -19.61 -17.44 12.19
C LEU A 9 -19.95 -18.52 11.15
N LYS A 10 -19.19 -18.62 10.06
CA LYS A 10 -19.44 -19.58 8.98
C LYS A 10 -18.85 -20.96 9.25
N THR A 11 -17.68 -21.03 9.88
CA THR A 11 -16.93 -22.28 10.07
C THR A 11 -17.04 -22.84 11.48
N GLY A 12 -17.48 -22.03 12.44
CA GLY A 12 -17.43 -22.34 13.88
C GLY A 12 -16.01 -22.32 14.48
N ARG A 13 -14.98 -22.04 13.66
CA ARG A 13 -13.56 -22.11 14.06
C ARG A 13 -12.94 -20.73 14.14
N CYS A 14 -12.06 -20.52 15.11
CA CYS A 14 -11.34 -19.24 15.21
C CYS A 14 -10.48 -19.02 13.97
N HIS A 15 -10.61 -17.85 13.33
CA HIS A 15 -9.83 -17.55 12.12
C HIS A 15 -8.32 -17.62 12.36
N SER A 16 -7.85 -17.32 13.58
CA SER A 16 -6.45 -17.48 13.98
C SER A 16 -5.95 -18.93 13.92
N GLU A 17 -6.78 -19.90 14.31
CA GLU A 17 -6.43 -21.33 14.25
C GLU A 17 -6.30 -21.80 12.81
N ILE A 18 -7.26 -21.42 11.95
CA ILE A 18 -7.21 -21.73 10.52
C ILE A 18 -5.95 -21.14 9.87
N LEU A 19 -5.60 -19.90 10.20
CA LEU A 19 -4.37 -19.26 9.71
C LEU A 19 -3.11 -19.93 10.27
N ALA A 20 -3.12 -20.41 11.52
CA ALA A 20 -1.99 -21.13 12.12
C ALA A 20 -1.78 -22.51 11.48
N GLU A 21 -2.86 -23.21 11.12
CA GLU A 21 -2.79 -24.45 10.35
C GLU A 21 -2.26 -24.20 8.94
N GLN A 22 -2.78 -23.17 8.26
CA GLN A 22 -2.28 -22.77 6.95
C GLN A 22 -0.78 -22.42 7.02
N LYS A 23 -0.35 -21.73 8.08
CA LYS A 23 1.06 -21.40 8.36
C LYS A 23 2.01 -22.59 8.31
N MET A 24 1.56 -23.78 8.73
CA MET A 24 2.39 -25.00 8.66
C MET A 24 2.68 -25.47 7.23
N SER A 25 1.86 -25.03 6.26
CA SER A 25 2.03 -25.23 4.82
C SER A 25 2.26 -23.92 4.07
N GLU A 26 2.40 -22.80 4.79
CA GLU A 26 2.40 -21.47 4.21
C GLU A 26 3.78 -21.13 3.68
N GLY A 27 3.79 -20.70 2.42
CA GLY A 27 4.99 -20.18 1.80
C GLY A 27 5.54 -21.06 0.71
N GLU A 28 5.10 -22.32 0.57
CA GLU A 28 5.46 -23.15 -0.57
C GLU A 28 4.76 -22.69 -1.84
N LEU A 29 5.49 -22.72 -2.95
CA LEU A 29 4.90 -22.49 -4.27
C LEU A 29 4.07 -23.71 -4.64
N ARG A 30 2.85 -23.50 -5.13
CA ARG A 30 2.00 -24.59 -5.64
C ARG A 30 2.69 -25.38 -6.76
N LYS A 31 3.57 -24.74 -7.52
CA LYS A 31 4.41 -25.34 -8.57
C LYS A 31 5.83 -24.78 -8.48
N PRO A 32 6.71 -25.35 -7.63
CA PRO A 32 8.10 -24.91 -7.53
C PRO A 32 8.82 -25.07 -8.88
N GLY A 33 9.67 -24.11 -9.24
CA GLY A 33 10.45 -24.15 -10.48
C GLY A 33 9.68 -23.85 -11.77
N ALA A 34 8.34 -23.79 -11.75
CA ALA A 34 7.53 -23.55 -12.94
C ALA A 34 7.21 -22.06 -13.20
N THR A 35 7.82 -21.14 -12.45
CA THR A 35 7.51 -19.71 -12.54
C THR A 35 8.76 -18.89 -12.29
N ILE A 36 8.90 -17.82 -13.06
CA ILE A 36 9.85 -16.72 -12.83
C ILE A 36 9.08 -15.41 -12.79
N ILE A 37 9.63 -14.41 -12.12
CA ILE A 37 9.04 -13.07 -12.05
C ILE A 37 10.00 -12.08 -12.72
N LEU A 38 9.53 -11.38 -13.74
CA LEU A 38 10.21 -10.24 -14.31
C LEU A 38 9.69 -8.98 -13.62
N TRP A 39 10.56 -8.29 -12.86
CA TRP A 39 10.21 -7.08 -12.15
C TRP A 39 10.78 -5.85 -12.85
N LEU A 40 9.90 -5.11 -13.52
CA LEU A 40 10.22 -3.82 -14.12
C LEU A 40 10.40 -2.77 -13.02
N LYS A 41 11.60 -2.21 -12.93
CA LYS A 41 11.95 -1.21 -11.92
C LYS A 41 12.43 0.06 -12.59
N CYS A 42 11.96 1.18 -12.06
CA CYS A 42 12.31 2.52 -12.49
C CYS A 42 12.76 3.32 -11.27
N GLU A 43 13.75 4.18 -11.44
CA GLU A 43 14.13 5.16 -10.43
C GLU A 43 12.92 5.98 -9.98
N GLN A 44 12.79 6.21 -8.67
CA GLN A 44 11.57 6.78 -8.08
C GLN A 44 11.26 8.19 -8.60
N THR A 45 12.27 9.02 -8.78
CA THR A 45 12.18 10.40 -9.29
C THR A 45 11.70 10.41 -10.74
N VAL A 46 12.39 9.68 -11.61
CA VAL A 46 12.03 9.51 -13.03
C VAL A 46 10.63 8.92 -13.19
N HIS A 47 10.28 7.93 -12.37
CA HIS A 47 8.95 7.33 -12.39
C HIS A 47 7.87 8.34 -11.95
N ASP A 48 8.12 9.13 -10.90
CA ASP A 48 7.18 10.15 -10.42
C ASP A 48 6.92 11.22 -11.48
N GLU A 49 7.95 11.66 -12.22
CA GLU A 49 7.83 12.60 -13.33
C GLU A 49 7.01 12.01 -14.49
N ARG A 50 7.32 10.77 -14.90
CA ARG A 50 6.55 10.08 -15.95
C ARG A 50 5.10 9.87 -15.58
N LEU A 51 4.82 9.54 -14.32
CA LEU A 51 3.44 9.38 -13.84
C LEU A 51 2.67 10.70 -13.90
N ASN A 52 3.32 11.83 -13.59
CA ASN A 52 2.68 13.14 -13.73
C ASN A 52 2.40 13.46 -15.20
N ALA A 53 3.42 13.33 -16.07
CA ALA A 53 3.29 13.59 -17.50
C ALA A 53 2.22 12.70 -18.15
N ARG A 54 2.12 11.43 -17.73
CA ARG A 54 1.05 10.53 -18.17
C ARG A 54 -0.34 11.05 -17.76
N VAL A 55 -0.51 11.56 -16.55
CA VAL A 55 -1.79 12.14 -16.14
C VAL A 55 -2.12 13.37 -16.99
N ASP A 56 -1.13 14.19 -17.32
CA ASP A 56 -1.32 15.35 -18.20
C ASP A 56 -1.77 14.91 -19.60
N SER A 57 -1.11 13.93 -20.21
CA SER A 57 -1.52 13.33 -21.48
C SER A 57 -2.91 12.68 -21.42
N MET A 58 -3.28 12.03 -20.32
CA MET A 58 -4.64 11.50 -20.15
C MET A 58 -5.71 12.60 -20.17
N LEU A 59 -5.41 13.78 -19.63
CA LEU A 59 -6.33 14.92 -19.68
C LEU A 59 -6.50 15.44 -21.10
N GLU A 60 -5.41 15.56 -21.85
CA GLU A 60 -5.41 15.95 -23.27
C GLU A 60 -6.20 14.94 -24.13
N GLU A 61 -6.11 13.66 -23.80
CA GLU A 61 -6.86 12.57 -24.45
C GLU A 61 -8.34 12.49 -24.05
N GLY A 62 -8.81 13.38 -23.17
CA GLY A 62 -10.24 13.50 -22.85
C GLY A 62 -10.70 12.78 -21.59
N LEU A 63 -9.80 12.45 -20.65
CA LEU A 63 -10.15 11.82 -19.37
C LEU A 63 -11.35 12.46 -18.65
N ILE A 64 -11.45 13.79 -18.65
CA ILE A 64 -12.55 14.50 -17.98
C ILE A 64 -13.89 14.16 -18.62
N GLN A 65 -13.95 14.09 -19.95
CA GLN A 65 -15.17 13.72 -20.67
C GLN A 65 -15.55 12.28 -20.36
N GLU A 66 -14.59 11.35 -20.35
CA GLU A 66 -14.84 9.96 -19.98
C GLU A 66 -15.43 9.82 -18.57
N LEU A 67 -14.89 10.57 -17.61
CA LEU A 67 -15.37 10.57 -16.23
C LEU A 67 -16.78 11.16 -16.11
N LEU A 68 -17.08 12.23 -16.85
CA LEU A 68 -18.41 12.84 -16.91
C LEU A 68 -19.44 11.88 -17.53
N ASP A 69 -19.11 11.26 -18.66
CA ASP A 69 -19.96 10.32 -19.37
C ASP A 69 -20.21 9.07 -18.52
N PHE A 70 -19.18 8.57 -17.84
CA PHE A 70 -19.31 7.47 -16.90
C PHE A 70 -20.20 7.85 -15.70
N HIS A 71 -19.98 9.03 -15.12
CA HIS A 71 -20.78 9.52 -13.99
C HIS A 71 -22.26 9.72 -14.36
N ALA A 72 -22.54 10.31 -15.53
CA ALA A 72 -23.90 10.52 -16.03
C ALA A 72 -24.64 9.19 -16.24
N ARG A 73 -24.02 8.26 -16.98
CA ARG A 73 -24.59 6.92 -17.21
C ARG A 73 -24.83 6.16 -15.92
N HIS A 74 -23.88 6.23 -14.98
CA HIS A 74 -24.01 5.53 -13.71
C HIS A 74 -25.05 6.19 -12.79
N ASN A 75 -25.13 7.52 -12.73
CA ASN A 75 -26.14 8.21 -11.92
C ASN A 75 -27.56 7.99 -12.44
N MET A 76 -27.76 7.91 -13.77
CA MET A 76 -29.06 7.56 -14.35
C MET A 76 -29.56 6.20 -13.86
N HIS A 77 -28.71 5.17 -13.86
CA HIS A 77 -29.06 3.85 -13.31
C HIS A 77 -29.24 3.89 -11.78
N ARG A 78 -28.46 4.71 -11.06
CA ARG A 78 -28.50 4.84 -9.59
C ARG A 78 -29.79 5.49 -9.07
N ILE A 79 -30.30 6.51 -9.76
CA ILE A 79 -31.54 7.20 -9.38
C ILE A 79 -32.74 6.24 -9.49
N GLN A 80 -32.71 5.31 -10.43
CA GLN A 80 -33.74 4.25 -10.54
C GLN A 80 -33.68 3.26 -9.37
N ASP A 81 -32.47 2.95 -8.85
CA ASP A 81 -32.26 1.97 -7.76
C ASP A 81 -32.35 2.56 -6.34
N GLY A 82 -32.41 3.89 -6.18
CA GLY A 82 -32.60 4.56 -4.88
C GLY A 82 -31.47 4.42 -3.85
N LYS A 83 -30.27 3.96 -4.25
CA LYS A 83 -29.13 3.71 -3.33
C LYS A 83 -28.08 4.82 -3.40
N PRO A 84 -27.52 5.27 -2.25
CA PRO A 84 -26.40 6.19 -2.24
C PRO A 84 -25.14 5.52 -2.81
N PRO A 85 -24.25 6.28 -3.45
CA PRO A 85 -23.02 5.75 -4.01
C PRO A 85 -22.07 5.25 -2.90
N ASP A 86 -21.58 4.02 -3.04
CA ASP A 86 -20.56 3.43 -2.16
C ASP A 86 -19.20 3.46 -2.84
N TYR A 87 -18.47 4.57 -2.68
CA TYR A 87 -17.12 4.77 -3.23
C TYR A 87 -16.06 3.85 -2.60
N THR A 88 -16.44 2.96 -1.68
CA THR A 88 -15.55 1.97 -1.09
C THR A 88 -15.53 0.64 -1.83
N LYS A 89 -16.26 0.50 -2.95
CA LYS A 89 -16.38 -0.77 -3.66
C LYS A 89 -16.29 -0.65 -5.19
N GLY A 90 -15.78 -1.72 -5.80
CA GLY A 90 -15.80 -1.90 -7.25
C GLY A 90 -15.02 -0.83 -8.01
N ILE A 91 -15.54 -0.47 -9.18
CA ILE A 91 -14.91 0.49 -10.10
C ILE A 91 -14.70 1.89 -9.48
N PHE A 92 -15.44 2.22 -8.41
CA PHE A 92 -15.31 3.50 -7.72
C PHE A 92 -14.02 3.64 -6.89
N GLN A 93 -13.32 2.53 -6.63
CA GLN A 93 -12.00 2.57 -6.00
C GLN A 93 -10.87 2.89 -6.99
N THR A 94 -11.17 2.93 -8.29
CA THR A 94 -10.20 3.24 -9.34
C THR A 94 -9.67 4.66 -9.16
N LEU A 95 -8.35 4.81 -9.35
CA LEU A 95 -7.69 6.11 -9.37
C LEU A 95 -8.23 6.95 -10.53
N GLY A 96 -8.53 8.22 -10.29
CA GLY A 96 -9.09 9.14 -11.27
C GLY A 96 -10.61 9.30 -11.16
N PHE A 97 -11.35 8.40 -10.52
CA PHE A 97 -12.78 8.62 -10.28
C PHE A 97 -13.05 9.26 -8.92
N LYS A 98 -12.51 8.67 -7.85
CA LYS A 98 -12.72 9.19 -6.48
C LYS A 98 -12.10 10.58 -6.28
N GLU A 99 -10.97 10.87 -6.94
CA GLU A 99 -10.32 12.18 -6.86
C GLU A 99 -11.13 13.29 -7.52
N PHE A 100 -11.98 12.96 -8.50
CA PHE A 100 -12.83 13.91 -9.23
C PHE A 100 -14.27 13.90 -8.72
N HIS A 101 -14.59 13.14 -7.66
CA HIS A 101 -15.97 12.94 -7.23
C HIS A 101 -16.70 14.26 -6.98
N GLU A 102 -16.09 15.19 -6.23
CA GLU A 102 -16.71 16.48 -5.92
C GLU A 102 -16.94 17.31 -7.20
N TYR A 103 -15.98 17.32 -8.12
CA TYR A 103 -16.10 17.99 -9.41
C TYR A 103 -17.20 17.39 -10.30
N LEU A 104 -17.32 16.06 -10.34
CA LEU A 104 -18.33 15.35 -11.13
C LEU A 104 -19.76 15.59 -10.60
N MET A 105 -19.91 15.92 -9.32
CA MET A 105 -21.20 16.23 -8.70
C MET A 105 -21.70 17.65 -8.97
N LEU A 106 -20.85 18.57 -9.43
CA LEU A 106 -21.24 19.93 -9.79
C LEU A 106 -22.18 19.95 -11.02
N SER A 107 -23.07 20.95 -11.07
CA SER A 107 -23.84 21.26 -12.29
C SER A 107 -22.93 21.77 -13.41
N GLU A 108 -23.42 21.79 -14.65
CA GLU A 108 -22.64 22.32 -15.78
C GLU A 108 -22.27 23.80 -15.60
N GLU A 109 -23.19 24.59 -15.03
CA GLU A 109 -22.97 26.01 -14.72
C GLU A 109 -21.89 26.18 -13.63
N GLU A 110 -21.95 25.35 -12.58
CA GLU A 110 -20.98 25.38 -11.48
C GLU A 110 -19.58 24.96 -11.93
N ARG A 111 -19.46 23.99 -12.84
CA ARG A 111 -18.17 23.58 -13.39
C ARG A 111 -17.50 24.70 -14.20
N ASN A 112 -18.29 25.50 -14.90
CA ASN A 112 -17.79 26.64 -15.67
C ASN A 112 -17.42 27.84 -14.79
N SER A 113 -17.82 27.83 -13.52
CA SER A 113 -17.46 28.86 -12.55
C SER A 113 -15.98 28.80 -12.13
N GLU A 114 -15.49 29.88 -11.54
CA GLU A 114 -14.13 29.95 -10.95
C GLU A 114 -13.92 28.89 -9.85
N VAL A 115 -14.98 28.54 -9.12
CA VAL A 115 -14.94 27.51 -8.08
C VAL A 115 -14.78 26.12 -8.71
N GLY A 116 -15.51 25.85 -9.80
CA GLY A 116 -15.44 24.60 -10.54
C GLY A 116 -14.06 24.36 -11.15
N LYS A 117 -13.46 25.39 -11.75
CA LYS A 117 -12.10 25.32 -12.31
C LYS A 117 -11.04 25.01 -11.24
N LYS A 118 -11.10 25.69 -10.09
CA LYS A 118 -10.21 25.40 -8.95
C LYS A 118 -10.38 23.99 -8.42
N LEU A 119 -11.61 23.51 -8.33
CA LEU A 119 -11.89 22.15 -7.88
C LEU A 119 -11.33 21.11 -8.86
N LEU A 120 -11.40 21.39 -10.16
CA LEU A 120 -10.79 20.55 -11.19
C LEU A 120 -9.27 20.45 -11.03
N GLU A 121 -8.59 21.59 -10.84
CA GLU A 121 -7.14 21.63 -10.60
C GLU A 121 -6.74 20.81 -9.36
N ILE A 122 -7.48 20.98 -8.25
CA ILE A 122 -7.28 20.20 -7.02
C ILE A 122 -7.48 18.69 -7.28
N SER A 123 -8.50 18.33 -8.06
CA SER A 123 -8.80 16.95 -8.42
C SER A 123 -7.67 16.31 -9.23
N ILE A 124 -7.10 17.05 -10.18
CA ILE A 124 -5.94 16.62 -10.99
C ILE A 124 -4.71 16.40 -10.11
N GLU A 125 -4.39 17.35 -9.23
CA GLU A 125 -3.23 17.23 -8.33
C GLU A 125 -3.39 16.06 -7.34
N ASN A 126 -4.61 15.85 -6.84
CA ASN A 126 -4.94 14.69 -6.02
C ASN A 126 -4.75 13.38 -6.79
N MET A 127 -5.15 13.33 -8.07
CA MET A 127 -4.94 12.14 -8.92
C MET A 127 -3.46 11.87 -9.13
N LYS A 128 -2.65 12.87 -9.49
CA LYS A 128 -1.20 12.75 -9.63
C LYS A 128 -0.58 12.22 -8.32
N MET A 129 -0.96 12.80 -7.18
CA MET A 129 -0.47 12.38 -5.87
C MET A 129 -0.86 10.92 -5.55
N ALA A 130 -2.11 10.55 -5.81
CA ALA A 130 -2.62 9.21 -5.55
C ALA A 130 -1.93 8.16 -6.43
N THR A 131 -1.66 8.47 -7.69
CA THR A 131 -0.90 7.64 -8.62
C THR A 131 0.53 7.40 -8.14
N ARG A 132 1.26 8.46 -7.73
CA ARG A 132 2.61 8.31 -7.12
C ARG A 132 2.58 7.46 -5.85
N ARG A 133 1.60 7.67 -4.98
CA ARG A 133 1.41 6.86 -3.75
C ARG A 133 1.13 5.39 -4.07
N TYR A 134 0.37 5.12 -5.13
CA TYR A 134 0.06 3.78 -5.56
C TYR A 134 1.31 3.05 -6.07
N ALA A 135 2.11 3.68 -6.94
CA ALA A 135 3.38 3.13 -7.42
C ALA A 135 4.34 2.79 -6.26
N ARG A 136 4.47 3.69 -5.27
CA ARG A 136 5.28 3.44 -4.06
C ARG A 136 4.75 2.27 -3.23
N ARG A 137 3.42 2.13 -3.10
CA ARG A 137 2.80 0.96 -2.44
C ARG A 137 3.09 -0.33 -3.19
N GLN A 138 3.04 -0.33 -4.51
CA GLN A 138 3.37 -1.52 -5.31
C GLN A 138 4.83 -1.93 -5.08
N ASN A 139 5.77 -1.00 -5.17
CA ASN A 139 7.18 -1.27 -4.87
C ASN A 139 7.39 -1.78 -3.43
N LYS A 140 6.71 -1.18 -2.45
CA LYS A 140 6.76 -1.66 -1.06
C LYS A 140 6.17 -3.07 -0.92
N MET A 141 5.06 -3.35 -1.60
CA MET A 141 4.41 -4.66 -1.59
C MET A 141 5.30 -5.72 -2.22
N ILE A 142 5.91 -5.45 -3.38
CA ILE A 142 6.83 -6.38 -4.04
C ILE A 142 8.02 -6.70 -3.13
N ARG A 143 8.69 -5.68 -2.59
CA ARG A 143 9.81 -5.88 -1.66
C ARG A 143 9.39 -6.67 -0.42
N GLY A 144 8.30 -6.26 0.23
CA GLY A 144 7.83 -6.90 1.46
C GLY A 144 7.37 -8.35 1.25
N ARG A 145 6.64 -8.62 0.16
CA ARG A 145 6.06 -9.93 -0.12
C ARG A 145 7.08 -10.91 -0.68
N PHE A 146 8.00 -10.44 -1.50
CA PHE A 146 8.92 -11.31 -2.23
C PHE A 146 10.35 -11.25 -1.69
N LEU A 147 10.91 -10.06 -1.47
CA LEU A 147 12.34 -9.95 -1.15
C LEU A 147 12.64 -10.02 0.35
N GLN A 148 11.66 -9.68 1.20
CA GLN A 148 11.84 -9.49 2.64
C GLN A 148 11.04 -10.48 3.51
N HIS A 149 10.35 -11.45 2.91
CA HIS A 149 9.54 -12.42 3.66
C HIS A 149 10.38 -13.62 4.16
N PRO A 150 10.50 -13.85 5.48
CA PRO A 150 11.52 -14.73 6.05
C PRO A 150 11.38 -16.21 5.72
N THR A 151 10.16 -16.68 5.50
CA THR A 151 9.85 -18.12 5.43
C THR A 151 9.16 -18.53 4.12
N ARG A 152 9.01 -17.62 3.15
CA ARG A 152 8.23 -17.89 1.94
C ARG A 152 9.15 -18.33 0.81
N GLN A 153 8.85 -19.47 0.20
CA GLN A 153 9.43 -19.85 -1.09
C GLN A 153 8.94 -18.83 -2.12
N ILE A 154 9.90 -18.22 -2.80
CA ILE A 154 9.64 -17.26 -3.86
C ILE A 154 10.22 -17.77 -5.17
N PRO A 155 9.53 -17.57 -6.30
CA PRO A 155 10.12 -17.86 -7.59
C PRO A 155 11.31 -16.92 -7.84
N PRO A 156 12.29 -17.30 -8.67
CA PRO A 156 13.37 -16.39 -9.07
C PRO A 156 12.80 -15.08 -9.63
N ILE A 157 13.37 -13.96 -9.18
CA ILE A 157 12.92 -12.61 -9.55
C ILE A 157 14.04 -11.90 -10.28
N TYR A 158 13.81 -11.48 -11.51
CA TYR A 158 14.78 -10.77 -12.32
C TYR A 158 14.40 -9.30 -12.40
N GLU A 159 15.32 -8.43 -12.00
CA GLU A 159 15.14 -6.98 -12.09
C GLU A 159 15.47 -6.50 -13.51
N LEU A 160 14.57 -5.73 -14.10
CA LEU A 160 14.76 -5.11 -15.42
C LEU A 160 14.62 -3.59 -15.27
N ASP A 161 15.64 -2.86 -15.66
CA ASP A 161 15.71 -1.42 -15.47
C ASP A 161 14.98 -0.68 -16.60
N THR A 162 13.90 0.02 -16.24
CA THR A 162 13.09 0.84 -17.13
C THR A 162 13.33 2.34 -16.91
N THR A 163 14.38 2.72 -16.17
CA THR A 163 14.71 4.11 -15.86
C THR A 163 15.03 4.91 -17.11
N ASP A 164 15.74 4.35 -18.08
CA ASP A 164 16.00 4.99 -19.37
C ASP A 164 15.27 4.27 -20.49
N VAL A 165 14.26 4.93 -21.08
CA VAL A 165 13.44 4.37 -22.17
C VAL A 165 14.26 4.22 -23.45
N SER A 166 15.28 5.06 -23.67
CA SER A 166 16.12 4.97 -24.87
C SER A 166 16.92 3.66 -24.91
N ARG A 167 17.16 3.07 -23.74
CA ARG A 167 17.87 1.79 -23.57
C ARG A 167 16.93 0.61 -23.32
N TRP A 168 15.64 0.75 -23.62
CA TRP A 168 14.64 -0.30 -23.41
C TRP A 168 15.02 -1.63 -24.06
N ASP A 169 15.47 -1.60 -25.32
CA ASP A 169 15.80 -2.81 -26.05
C ASP A 169 16.96 -3.58 -25.42
N GLU A 170 17.96 -2.87 -24.87
CA GLU A 170 19.13 -3.45 -24.21
C GLU A 170 18.80 -3.90 -22.78
N LEU A 171 18.25 -3.00 -21.95
CA LEU A 171 18.13 -3.20 -20.50
C LEU A 171 16.88 -3.98 -20.08
N VAL A 172 15.88 -4.09 -20.95
CA VAL A 172 14.60 -4.73 -20.64
C VAL A 172 14.32 -5.85 -21.61
N LYS A 173 14.16 -5.55 -22.90
CA LYS A 173 13.66 -6.51 -23.89
C LYS A 173 14.63 -7.67 -24.10
N SER A 174 15.88 -7.39 -24.47
CA SER A 174 16.89 -8.42 -24.73
C SER A 174 17.14 -9.29 -23.49
N LYS A 175 17.28 -8.65 -22.32
CA LYS A 175 17.44 -9.36 -21.05
C LYS A 175 16.25 -10.25 -20.71
N ALA A 176 15.02 -9.75 -20.88
CA ALA A 176 13.82 -10.54 -20.62
C ALA A 176 13.72 -11.77 -21.52
N ILE A 177 14.03 -11.61 -22.82
CA ILE A 177 14.05 -12.70 -23.78
C ILE A 177 15.08 -13.76 -23.36
N GLU A 178 16.31 -13.35 -23.06
CA GLU A 178 17.39 -14.25 -22.63
C GLU A 178 17.04 -15.02 -21.35
N ILE A 179 16.41 -14.35 -20.37
CA ILE A 179 15.91 -15.01 -19.14
C ILE A 179 14.83 -16.04 -19.49
N ILE A 180 13.86 -15.68 -20.32
CA ILE A 180 12.75 -16.56 -20.70
C ILE A 180 13.27 -17.76 -21.49
N GLU A 181 14.14 -17.56 -22.47
CA GLU A 181 14.73 -18.63 -23.27
C GLU A 181 15.55 -19.57 -22.39
N SER A 182 16.37 -19.04 -21.48
CA SER A 182 17.13 -19.85 -20.53
C SER A 182 16.20 -20.67 -19.63
N PHE A 183 15.11 -20.06 -19.16
CA PHE A 183 14.11 -20.71 -18.32
C PHE A 183 13.35 -21.82 -19.04
N LEU A 184 12.95 -21.60 -20.30
CA LEU A 184 12.21 -22.58 -21.10
C LEU A 184 13.10 -23.77 -21.53
N ASN A 185 14.39 -23.52 -21.79
CA ASN A 185 15.34 -24.52 -22.24
C ASN A 185 16.12 -25.20 -21.10
N GLU A 186 15.83 -24.85 -19.84
CA GLU A 186 16.54 -25.33 -18.64
C GLU A 186 18.07 -25.11 -18.71
N SER A 187 18.51 -24.07 -19.41
CA SER A 187 19.92 -23.73 -19.59
C SER A 187 20.40 -22.70 -18.55
N PRO A 188 21.72 -22.62 -18.27
CA PRO A 188 22.26 -21.59 -17.39
C PRO A 188 21.92 -20.19 -17.90
N CYS A 189 21.26 -19.39 -17.07
CA CYS A 189 20.99 -17.99 -17.37
C CYS A 189 22.18 -17.12 -16.92
N PRO A 190 22.75 -16.26 -17.80
CA PRO A 190 23.86 -15.39 -17.43
C PRO A 190 23.43 -14.22 -16.52
N ILE A 191 22.13 -13.94 -16.47
CA ILE A 191 21.58 -12.91 -15.60
C ILE A 191 21.19 -13.55 -14.28
N GLU A 192 21.72 -13.02 -13.16
CA GLU A 192 21.36 -13.52 -11.84
C GLU A 192 20.01 -12.95 -11.37
N PRO A 193 19.16 -13.77 -10.72
CA PRO A 193 17.98 -13.27 -10.04
C PRO A 193 18.37 -12.47 -8.78
N LEU A 194 17.46 -11.59 -8.34
CA LEU A 194 17.58 -10.84 -7.10
C LEU A 194 17.71 -11.77 -5.90
N LYS A 195 18.67 -11.45 -5.05
CA LYS A 195 18.90 -12.13 -3.78
C LYS A 195 17.97 -11.53 -2.72
N SER A 196 17.42 -12.38 -1.87
CA SER A 196 16.59 -11.95 -0.74
C SER A 196 17.46 -11.21 0.30
N GLU A 197 17.04 -10.02 0.73
CA GLU A 197 17.78 -9.14 1.64
C GLU A 197 17.49 -9.42 3.13
N ILE A 198 17.17 -10.66 3.49
CA ILE A 198 16.69 -10.97 4.85
C ILE A 198 17.87 -11.29 5.75
N SER A 199 18.24 -10.32 6.59
CA SER A 199 19.11 -10.56 7.74
C SER A 199 18.48 -11.60 8.67
N GLU A 200 19.31 -12.48 9.27
CA GLU A 200 18.85 -13.50 10.21
C GLU A 200 18.03 -12.90 11.37
N GLU A 201 18.42 -11.71 11.82
CA GLU A 201 17.71 -10.93 12.85
C GLU A 201 16.24 -10.66 12.50
N LYS A 202 15.92 -10.38 11.22
CA LYS A 202 14.53 -10.15 10.79
C LYS A 202 13.70 -11.42 10.71
N ARG A 203 14.32 -12.61 10.63
CA ARG A 203 13.59 -13.89 10.61
C ARG A 203 12.99 -14.25 11.96
N ASN A 204 13.59 -13.76 13.04
CA ASN A 204 13.19 -14.08 14.41
C ASN A 204 12.24 -13.04 15.03
N ILE A 205 11.95 -11.94 14.35
CA ILE A 205 11.02 -10.91 14.83
C ILE A 205 9.59 -11.37 14.54
N ASP A 206 8.78 -11.53 15.60
CA ASP A 206 7.35 -11.80 15.43
C ASP A 206 6.62 -10.50 15.07
N GLY A 207 6.40 -10.31 13.77
CA GLY A 207 5.60 -9.18 13.25
C GLY A 207 4.12 -9.23 13.64
N ASN A 208 3.63 -10.32 14.24
CA ASN A 208 2.27 -10.46 14.74
C ASN A 208 2.17 -10.40 16.27
N SER A 209 3.29 -10.15 16.97
CA SER A 209 3.28 -10.06 18.43
C SER A 209 2.34 -8.95 18.89
N TYR A 210 1.71 -9.17 20.04
CA TYR A 210 0.77 -8.22 20.63
C TYR A 210 1.44 -7.48 21.78
N ASN A 211 1.82 -6.23 21.55
CA ASN A 211 2.48 -5.40 22.56
C ASN A 211 1.57 -4.25 22.99
N TYR A 212 1.36 -4.10 24.30
CA TYR A 212 0.58 -3.00 24.86
C TYR A 212 1.49 -1.96 25.50
N CYS A 213 1.24 -0.68 25.21
CA CYS A 213 1.95 0.43 25.83
C CYS A 213 1.08 1.14 26.86
N ASP A 214 1.33 0.93 28.16
CA ASP A 214 0.59 1.56 29.26
C ASP A 214 0.73 3.09 29.30
N VAL A 215 1.84 3.60 28.76
CA VAL A 215 2.10 5.04 28.71
C VAL A 215 1.14 5.72 27.74
N CYS A 216 0.98 5.13 26.56
CA CYS A 216 0.18 5.68 25.47
C CYS A 216 -1.21 5.06 25.35
N ASN A 217 -1.54 4.08 26.20
CA ASN A 217 -2.81 3.37 26.27
C ASN A 217 -3.24 2.81 24.90
N ARG A 218 -2.30 2.15 24.20
CA ARG A 218 -2.53 1.62 22.86
C ARG A 218 -1.81 0.31 22.62
N VAL A 219 -2.41 -0.49 21.75
CA VAL A 219 -1.84 -1.71 21.19
C VAL A 219 -0.93 -1.38 20.02
N LEU A 220 0.16 -2.11 19.94
CA LEU A 220 1.15 -2.11 18.87
C LEU A 220 1.35 -3.57 18.45
N LEU A 221 1.20 -3.85 17.16
CA LEU A 221 1.39 -5.18 16.60
C LEU A 221 2.80 -5.25 16.03
N GLY A 222 3.57 -6.28 16.40
CA GLY A 222 4.95 -6.48 16.00
C GLY A 222 5.97 -5.88 16.96
N ASP A 223 7.03 -6.63 17.25
CA ASP A 223 8.08 -6.22 18.19
C ASP A 223 8.90 -5.04 17.67
N ASP A 224 9.12 -4.99 16.36
CA ASP A 224 9.80 -3.89 15.68
C ASP A 224 9.02 -2.57 15.79
N ILE A 225 7.71 -2.62 15.55
CA ILE A 225 6.81 -1.48 15.68
C ILE A 225 6.73 -1.04 17.14
N TYR A 226 6.72 -1.98 18.08
CA TYR A 226 6.77 -1.66 19.51
C TYR A 226 8.08 -0.97 19.90
N ALA A 227 9.23 -1.50 19.47
CA ALA A 227 10.54 -0.90 19.73
C ALA A 227 10.67 0.51 19.13
N ILE A 228 10.19 0.72 17.90
CA ILE A 228 10.14 2.05 17.25
C ILE A 228 9.23 2.98 18.05
N HIS A 229 8.06 2.48 18.49
CA HIS A 229 7.13 3.27 19.28
C HIS A 229 7.76 3.76 20.58
N LEU A 230 8.46 2.90 21.32
CA LEU A 230 9.12 3.27 22.58
C LEU A 230 10.14 4.39 22.36
N LYS A 231 10.81 4.45 21.20
CA LYS A 231 11.77 5.52 20.85
C LYS A 231 11.11 6.75 20.20
N SER A 232 9.82 6.70 19.90
CA SER A 232 9.13 7.76 19.15
C SER A 232 8.97 9.05 19.96
N PHE A 233 9.04 10.18 19.27
CA PHE A 233 8.81 11.51 19.87
C PHE A 233 7.47 11.59 20.61
N ARG A 234 6.42 10.99 20.03
CA ARG A 234 5.08 10.97 20.64
C ARG A 234 5.11 10.23 21.99
N HIS A 235 5.73 9.06 22.05
CA HIS A 235 5.86 8.29 23.28
C HIS A 235 6.65 9.05 24.34
N MET A 236 7.81 9.59 23.97
CA MET A 236 8.66 10.41 24.85
C MET A 236 7.92 11.63 25.42
N ARG A 237 7.08 12.29 24.61
CA ARG A 237 6.27 13.43 25.06
C ARG A 237 5.21 13.03 26.08
N VAL A 238 4.54 11.89 25.89
CA VAL A 238 3.54 11.37 26.84
C VAL A 238 4.21 10.93 28.14
N LEU A 239 5.36 10.24 28.06
CA LEU A 239 6.19 9.89 29.22
C LEU A 239 6.54 11.12 30.06
N LYS A 240 7.06 12.17 29.40
CA LYS A 240 7.45 13.42 30.09
C LYS A 240 6.25 14.09 30.76
N LYS A 241 5.06 14.04 30.15
CA LYS A 241 3.82 14.56 30.74
C LYS A 241 3.39 13.75 31.97
N LYS A 242 3.39 12.41 31.90
CA LYS A 242 3.05 11.54 33.05
C LYS A 242 4.00 11.78 34.23
N LYS A 243 5.31 11.79 34.00
CA LYS A 243 6.31 12.08 35.05
C LYS A 243 6.11 13.45 35.72
N ARG A 244 5.67 14.48 34.97
CA ARG A 244 5.35 15.80 35.55
C ARG A 244 4.11 15.76 36.44
N LEU A 245 3.07 15.02 36.05
CA LEU A 245 1.85 14.87 36.83
C LEU A 245 2.08 14.03 38.10
N GLU A 246 2.87 12.98 38.01
CA GLU A 246 3.28 12.16 39.17
C GLU A 246 4.07 13.00 40.19
N LYS A 247 5.02 13.84 39.73
CA LYS A 247 5.73 14.77 40.63
C LYS A 247 4.79 15.76 41.31
N LYS A 248 3.82 16.32 40.58
CA LYS A 248 2.83 17.23 41.16
C LYS A 248 1.94 16.54 42.20
N SER A 249 1.56 15.29 41.94
CA SER A 249 0.70 14.51 42.84
C SER A 249 1.45 14.13 44.11
N LYS A 250 2.71 13.69 44.01
CA LYS A 250 3.57 13.41 45.17
C LYS A 250 3.81 14.65 46.04
N ASN A 251 4.10 15.79 45.42
CA ASN A 251 4.26 17.04 46.17
C ASN A 251 2.97 17.49 46.88
N ALA A 252 1.80 17.19 46.31
CA ALA A 252 0.51 17.47 46.93
C ALA A 252 0.20 16.51 48.10
N GLU A 253 0.53 15.23 47.96
CA GLU A 253 0.36 14.23 49.03
C GLU A 253 1.32 14.45 50.21
N GLU A 254 2.53 14.94 49.96
CA GLU A 254 3.49 15.31 51.01
C GLU A 254 3.08 16.58 51.77
N SER A 255 2.39 17.52 51.11
CA SER A 255 1.87 18.72 51.77
C SER A 255 0.62 18.43 52.61
N LEU A 256 -0.17 17.41 52.28
CA LEU A 256 -1.33 16.95 53.06
C LEU A 256 -1.00 16.08 54.28
N LYS A 257 0.27 15.67 54.45
CA LYS A 257 0.73 14.85 55.60
C LYS A 257 1.47 15.66 56.67
N CYS A 258 1.74 16.93 56.41
CA CYS A 258 2.39 17.85 57.35
C CYS A 258 1.42 18.82 58.06
N ASP A 259 0.12 18.66 57.81
CA ASP A 259 -0.98 19.27 58.58
C ASP A 259 -1.64 18.19 59.47
#